data_AF-A0A7V9IYC1-F1
#
_entry.id   AF-A0A7V9IYC1-F1
#
_cell.length_a   1.000
_cell.length_b   1.000
_cell.length_c   1.000
_cell.angle_alpha   90.00
_cell.angle_beta   90.00
_cell.angle_gamma   90.00
#
_symmetry.space_group_name_H-M   'P 1'
#
loop_
_entity.id
_entity.type
_entity.pdbx_description
1 polymer ?
#
loop_
_entity_poly.entity_id
_entity_poly.type
_entity_poly.pdbx_seq_one_letter_code
_entity_poly.pdbx_strand_id
1 'polypeptide(L)'
;MTIDAYLAELERRLPRTARRRVVVEAQEHLRDSAARHRAAGLSPHAAETAAVENFGSVEIVARRLAVEGAIRETRISTLVALGAVAFFVVPLYVVPENTLPPAPWAEKPRDIFVLQLVSIAFWLGAGALATASAALAWTRWSRLAAPVLTAALVAIAGSVLVAAALVERWFAAASETPAWPLLAAPLAAGCVAVCALATAWSYRRADLLTG
;
A
#
# COMPACT_ATOMS: atom_id res chain seq x y z
N MET A 1 -31.98 10.33 -18.19
CA MET A 1 -30.59 10.71 -18.54
C MET A 1 -30.06 9.68 -19.52
N THR A 2 -29.31 10.09 -20.56
CA THR A 2 -28.73 9.14 -21.53
C THR A 2 -27.55 8.38 -20.94
N ILE A 3 -27.17 7.26 -21.57
CA ILE A 3 -26.00 6.47 -21.15
C ILE A 3 -24.72 7.30 -21.21
N ASP A 4 -24.52 8.08 -22.27
CA ASP A 4 -23.30 8.89 -22.43
C ASP A 4 -23.18 9.97 -21.34
N ALA A 5 -24.29 10.63 -20.99
CA ALA A 5 -24.32 11.60 -19.91
C ALA A 5 -24.01 10.94 -18.54
N TYR A 6 -24.53 9.72 -18.31
CA TYR A 6 -24.21 8.94 -17.13
C TYR A 6 -22.72 8.62 -17.04
N LEU A 7 -22.14 8.11 -18.13
CA LEU A 7 -20.74 7.71 -18.19
C LEU A 7 -19.79 8.90 -18.04
N ALA A 8 -20.11 10.04 -18.63
CA ALA A 8 -19.33 11.27 -18.46
C ALA A 8 -19.33 11.76 -17.01
N GLU A 9 -20.48 11.72 -16.32
CA GLU A 9 -20.55 12.06 -14.90
C GLU A 9 -19.81 11.05 -14.03
N LEU A 10 -19.93 9.76 -14.33
CA LEU A 10 -19.21 8.70 -13.63
C LEU A 10 -17.70 8.88 -13.81
N GLU A 11 -17.24 9.18 -15.01
CA GLU A 11 -15.84 9.43 -15.32
C GLU A 11 -15.26 10.59 -14.49
N ARG A 12 -16.02 11.69 -14.36
CA ARG A 12 -15.62 12.86 -13.56
C ARG A 12 -15.43 12.52 -12.08
N ARG A 13 -16.26 11.63 -11.53
CA ARG A 13 -16.23 11.25 -10.11
C ARG A 13 -15.21 10.16 -9.78
N LEU A 14 -14.81 9.34 -10.75
CA LEU A 14 -13.90 8.23 -10.51
C LEU A 14 -12.43 8.68 -10.39
N PRO A 15 -11.63 8.03 -9.53
CA PRO A 15 -10.20 8.25 -9.49
C PRO A 15 -9.55 7.80 -10.81
N ARG A 16 -8.50 8.52 -11.23
CA ARG A 16 -7.81 8.32 -12.51
C ARG A 16 -7.39 6.86 -12.76
N THR A 17 -7.00 6.14 -11.71
CA THR A 17 -6.53 4.75 -11.78
C THR A 17 -7.65 3.74 -12.10
N ALA A 18 -8.89 4.01 -11.71
CA ALA A 18 -10.03 3.11 -11.94
C ALA A 18 -10.85 3.49 -13.18
N ARG A 19 -10.81 4.77 -13.55
CA ARG A 19 -11.64 5.41 -14.57
C ARG A 19 -11.81 4.60 -15.85
N ARG A 20 -10.72 4.28 -16.56
CA ARG A 20 -10.79 3.63 -17.88
C ARG A 20 -11.49 2.27 -17.81
N ARG A 21 -11.06 1.42 -16.88
CA ARG A 21 -11.60 0.06 -16.75
C ARG A 21 -13.08 0.09 -16.36
N VAL A 22 -13.40 0.86 -15.33
CA VAL A 22 -14.76 0.95 -14.79
C VAL A 22 -15.74 1.54 -15.79
N VAL A 23 -15.36 2.61 -16.51
CA VAL A 23 -16.24 3.23 -17.51
C VAL A 23 -16.52 2.26 -18.65
N VAL A 24 -15.54 1.47 -19.09
CA VAL A 24 -15.75 0.43 -20.12
C VAL A 24 -16.70 -0.66 -19.62
N GLU A 25 -16.48 -1.20 -18.43
CA GLU A 25 -17.36 -2.23 -17.84
C GLU A 25 -18.79 -1.69 -17.63
N ALA A 26 -18.93 -0.46 -17.13
CA ALA A 26 -20.24 0.18 -16.95
C ALA A 26 -20.94 0.45 -18.29
N GLN A 27 -20.19 0.87 -19.32
CA GLN A 27 -20.72 1.10 -20.66
C GLN A 27 -21.27 -0.19 -21.27
N GLU A 28 -20.54 -1.30 -21.14
CA GLU A 28 -20.97 -2.62 -21.60
C GLU A 28 -22.27 -3.04 -20.91
N HIS A 29 -22.30 -3.01 -19.57
CA HIS A 29 -23.50 -3.38 -18.80
C HIS A 29 -24.72 -2.49 -19.09
N LEU A 30 -24.52 -1.17 -19.25
CA LEU A 30 -25.60 -0.25 -19.58
C LEU A 30 -26.15 -0.50 -20.99
N ARG A 31 -25.28 -0.77 -21.97
CA ARG A 31 -25.69 -1.10 -23.34
C ARG A 31 -26.44 -2.42 -23.42
N ASP A 32 -25.97 -3.44 -22.71
CA ASP A 32 -26.65 -4.73 -22.60
C ASP A 32 -28.03 -4.59 -21.95
N SER A 33 -28.10 -3.81 -20.86
CA SER A 33 -29.36 -3.51 -20.19
C SER A 33 -30.35 -2.78 -21.11
N ALA A 34 -29.88 -1.75 -21.84
CA ALA A 34 -30.69 -1.03 -22.81
C ALA A 34 -31.11 -1.91 -23.99
N ALA A 35 -30.27 -2.85 -24.43
CA ALA A 35 -30.63 -3.82 -25.46
C ALA A 35 -31.78 -4.73 -25.01
N ARG A 36 -31.76 -5.21 -23.75
CA ARG A 36 -32.88 -5.99 -23.18
C ARG A 36 -34.18 -5.19 -23.11
N HIS A 37 -34.11 -3.93 -22.68
CA HIS A 37 -35.28 -3.04 -22.63
C HIS A 37 -35.86 -2.77 -24.03
N ARG A 38 -35.00 -2.59 -25.04
CA ARG A 38 -35.44 -2.49 -26.44
C ARG A 38 -36.12 -3.76 -26.93
N ALA A 39 -35.57 -4.93 -26.60
CA ALA A 39 -36.19 -6.21 -26.94
C ALA A 39 -37.56 -6.41 -26.26
N ALA A 40 -37.79 -5.76 -25.12
CA ALA A 40 -39.08 -5.72 -24.43
C ALA A 40 -40.06 -4.67 -25.01
N GLY A 41 -39.71 -3.98 -26.10
CA GLY A 41 -40.59 -3.05 -26.82
C GLY A 41 -40.43 -1.58 -26.43
N LEU A 42 -39.47 -1.22 -25.57
CA LEU A 42 -39.20 0.19 -25.26
C LEU A 42 -38.53 0.90 -26.44
N SER A 43 -38.86 2.18 -26.62
CA SER A 43 -38.14 3.05 -27.57
C SER A 43 -36.66 3.17 -27.18
N PRO A 44 -35.74 3.46 -28.12
CA PRO A 44 -34.30 3.56 -27.80
C PRO A 44 -34.00 4.49 -26.62
N HIS A 45 -34.61 5.68 -26.59
CA HIS A 45 -34.41 6.66 -25.52
C HIS A 45 -34.99 6.20 -24.17
N ALA A 46 -36.18 5.59 -24.17
CA ALA A 46 -36.79 5.05 -22.96
C ALA A 46 -35.99 3.86 -22.42
N ALA A 47 -35.44 3.02 -23.30
CA ALA A 47 -34.61 1.89 -22.93
C ALA A 47 -33.27 2.32 -22.29
N GLU A 48 -32.64 3.37 -22.80
CA GLU A 48 -31.44 3.95 -22.17
C GLU A 48 -31.76 4.53 -20.78
N THR A 49 -32.86 5.28 -20.67
CA THR A 49 -33.28 5.87 -19.39
C THR A 49 -33.59 4.78 -18.37
N ALA A 50 -34.34 3.74 -18.77
CA ALA A 50 -34.61 2.58 -17.93
C ALA A 50 -33.33 1.83 -17.55
N ALA A 51 -32.35 1.69 -18.46
CA ALA A 51 -31.08 1.07 -18.17
C ALA A 51 -30.30 1.84 -17.08
N VAL A 52 -30.24 3.17 -17.19
CA VAL A 52 -29.60 4.05 -16.22
C VAL A 52 -30.31 4.00 -14.86
N GLU A 53 -31.64 4.05 -14.84
CA GLU A 53 -32.43 3.97 -13.60
C GLU A 53 -32.18 2.65 -12.86
N ASN A 54 -32.16 1.53 -13.60
CA ASN A 54 -31.86 0.21 -13.03
C ASN A 54 -30.42 0.08 -12.54
N PHE A 55 -29.47 0.79 -13.15
CA PHE A 55 -28.06 0.77 -12.74
C PHE A 55 -27.82 1.57 -11.44
N GLY A 56 -28.68 2.55 -11.16
CA GLY A 56 -28.65 3.35 -9.95
C GLY A 56 -27.88 4.67 -10.11
N SER A 57 -27.96 5.54 -9.10
CA SER A 57 -27.38 6.88 -9.18
C SER A 57 -25.86 6.84 -9.32
N VAL A 58 -25.31 7.78 -10.11
CA VAL A 58 -23.87 7.88 -10.37
C VAL A 58 -23.08 8.03 -9.06
N GLU A 59 -23.65 8.72 -8.07
CA GLU A 59 -23.02 8.94 -6.78
C GLU A 59 -22.84 7.66 -5.97
N ILE A 60 -23.90 6.85 -5.87
CA ILE A 60 -23.85 5.58 -5.14
C ILE A 60 -22.87 4.63 -5.82
N VAL A 61 -22.92 4.56 -7.15
CA VAL A 61 -22.02 3.71 -7.95
C VAL A 61 -20.57 4.16 -7.79
N ALA A 62 -20.28 5.45 -7.95
CA ALA A 62 -18.92 6.00 -7.80
C ALA A 62 -18.36 5.76 -6.39
N ARG A 63 -19.17 5.98 -5.34
CA ARG A 63 -18.76 5.74 -3.94
C ARG A 63 -18.43 4.26 -3.71
N ARG A 64 -19.30 3.35 -4.14
CA ARG A 64 -19.08 1.91 -3.99
C ARG A 64 -17.78 1.46 -4.68
N LEU A 65 -17.55 1.93 -5.89
CA LEU A 65 -16.34 1.60 -6.66
C LEU A 65 -15.07 2.20 -6.03
N ALA A 66 -15.17 3.39 -5.43
CA ALA A 66 -14.05 3.98 -4.68
C ALA A 66 -13.68 3.12 -3.46
N VAL A 67 -14.68 2.61 -2.72
CA VAL A 67 -14.47 1.71 -1.58
C VAL A 67 -13.83 0.39 -2.03
N GLU A 68 -14.38 -0.25 -3.05
CA GLU A 68 -13.83 -1.50 -3.60
C GLU A 68 -12.39 -1.32 -4.10
N GLY A 69 -12.11 -0.19 -4.75
CA GLY A 69 -10.77 0.21 -5.17
C GLY A 69 -9.81 0.38 -3.98
N ALA A 70 -10.22 1.09 -2.93
CA ALA A 70 -9.43 1.29 -1.72
C ALA A 70 -9.10 -0.03 -1.02
N ILE A 71 -10.03 -0.97 -0.96
CA ILE A 71 -9.80 -2.32 -0.41
C ILE A 71 -8.76 -3.06 -1.26
N ARG A 72 -8.94 -3.10 -2.59
CA ARG A 72 -8.01 -3.80 -3.49
C ARG A 72 -6.59 -3.25 -3.38
N GLU A 73 -6.43 -1.94 -3.34
CA GLU A 73 -5.12 -1.32 -3.20
C GLU A 73 -4.52 -1.61 -1.82
N THR A 74 -5.29 -1.55 -0.74
CA THR A 74 -4.81 -1.90 0.62
C THR A 74 -4.26 -3.33 0.67
N ARG A 75 -4.92 -4.27 -0.03
CA ARG A 75 -4.43 -5.65 -0.18
C ARG A 75 -3.07 -5.69 -0.88
N ILE A 76 -2.94 -5.00 -2.02
CA ILE A 76 -1.67 -4.93 -2.77
C ILE A 76 -0.58 -4.28 -1.92
N SER A 77 -0.86 -3.13 -1.30
CA SER A 77 0.09 -2.43 -0.43
C SER A 77 0.57 -3.28 0.74
N THR A 78 -0.32 -4.08 1.33
CA THR A 78 0.08 -4.98 2.41
C THR A 78 0.96 -6.13 1.91
N LEU A 79 0.68 -6.71 0.74
CA LEU A 79 1.56 -7.71 0.13
C LEU A 79 2.94 -7.13 -0.19
N VAL A 80 2.99 -5.88 -0.67
CA VAL A 80 4.25 -5.17 -0.90
C VAL A 80 4.99 -4.93 0.42
N ALA A 81 4.30 -4.53 1.49
CA ALA A 81 4.92 -4.35 2.81
C ALA A 81 5.46 -5.68 3.36
N LEU A 82 4.73 -6.78 3.23
CA LEU A 82 5.21 -8.12 3.58
C LEU A 82 6.45 -8.51 2.76
N GLY A 83 6.41 -8.26 1.45
CA GLY A 83 7.55 -8.46 0.57
C GLY A 83 8.78 -7.64 1.00
N ALA A 84 8.59 -6.38 1.40
CA ALA A 84 9.66 -5.52 1.90
C ALA A 84 10.25 -6.04 3.22
N VAL A 85 9.41 -6.47 4.16
CA VAL A 85 9.86 -7.09 5.42
C VAL A 85 10.65 -8.37 5.17
N ALA A 86 10.17 -9.23 4.26
CA ALA A 86 10.86 -10.47 3.89
C ALA A 86 12.18 -10.20 3.16
N PHE A 87 12.21 -9.22 2.25
CA PHE A 87 13.41 -8.78 1.56
C PHE A 87 14.44 -8.15 2.51
N PHE A 88 14.01 -7.59 3.64
CA PHE A 88 14.96 -7.11 4.64
C PHE A 88 15.73 -8.26 5.33
N VAL A 89 15.16 -9.46 5.44
CA VAL A 89 15.84 -10.60 6.08
C VAL A 89 16.90 -11.20 5.18
N VAL A 90 16.54 -11.50 3.93
CA VAL A 90 17.36 -12.39 3.10
C VAL A 90 18.64 -11.69 2.63
N PRO A 91 18.59 -10.57 1.87
CA PRO A 91 19.79 -9.85 1.46
C PRO A 91 20.42 -8.91 2.49
N LEU A 92 19.73 -8.43 3.54
CA LEU A 92 20.34 -7.46 4.48
C LEU A 92 20.75 -8.04 5.83
N TYR A 93 20.31 -9.26 6.19
CA TYR A 93 20.84 -9.98 7.35
C TYR A 93 21.81 -11.08 6.94
N VAL A 94 21.39 -11.99 6.04
CA VAL A 94 22.21 -13.15 5.67
C VAL A 94 23.43 -12.75 4.86
N VAL A 95 23.33 -11.81 3.92
CA VAL A 95 24.49 -11.42 3.11
C VAL A 95 25.51 -10.68 3.97
N PRO A 96 25.19 -9.63 4.73
CA PRO A 96 26.20 -8.92 5.51
C PRO A 96 26.85 -9.79 6.58
N GLU A 97 26.11 -10.69 7.24
CA GLU A 97 26.72 -11.61 8.21
C GLU A 97 27.72 -12.58 7.56
N ASN A 98 27.55 -12.90 6.27
CA ASN A 98 28.44 -13.79 5.52
C ASN A 98 29.44 -13.07 4.60
N THR A 99 29.29 -11.76 4.37
CA THR A 99 30.13 -10.99 3.43
C THR A 99 30.83 -9.78 4.04
N LEU A 100 30.41 -9.30 5.21
CA LEU A 100 31.15 -8.28 5.94
C LEU A 100 32.37 -8.90 6.62
N PRO A 101 33.46 -8.15 6.77
CA PRO A 101 34.58 -8.61 7.58
C PRO A 101 34.09 -8.93 9.00
N PRO A 102 34.78 -9.88 9.68
CA PRO A 102 34.45 -10.22 11.06
C PRO A 102 34.43 -8.96 11.91
N ALA A 103 33.52 -8.93 12.88
CA ALA A 103 33.37 -7.79 13.76
C ALA A 103 34.73 -7.40 14.38
N PRO A 104 35.10 -6.10 14.39
CA PRO A 104 36.44 -5.68 14.82
C PRO A 104 36.66 -5.81 16.33
N TRP A 105 35.62 -6.18 17.08
CA TRP A 105 35.63 -6.28 18.53
C TRP A 105 35.64 -7.72 19.02
N ALA A 106 36.44 -7.98 20.07
CA ALA A 106 36.43 -9.26 20.78
C ALA A 106 35.11 -9.47 21.54
N GLU A 107 34.55 -8.40 22.11
CA GLU A 107 33.25 -8.38 22.77
C GLU A 107 32.39 -7.26 22.18
N LYS A 108 31.12 -7.55 21.88
CA LYS A 108 30.21 -6.57 21.25
C LYS A 108 29.93 -5.40 22.20
N PRO A 109 30.22 -4.14 21.79
CA PRO A 109 29.86 -2.97 22.57
C PRO A 109 28.36 -2.95 22.92
N ARG A 110 28.05 -2.53 24.16
CA ARG A 110 26.67 -2.56 24.69
C ARG A 110 25.71 -1.70 23.88
N ASP A 111 26.16 -0.55 23.38
CA ASP A 111 25.36 0.34 22.53
C ASP A 111 24.99 -0.30 21.19
N ILE A 112 25.94 -0.97 20.53
CA ILE A 112 25.70 -1.74 19.30
C ILE A 112 24.71 -2.88 19.56
N PHE A 113 24.87 -3.59 20.67
CA PHE A 113 23.94 -4.66 21.07
C PHE A 113 22.51 -4.15 21.29
N VAL A 114 22.35 -3.01 21.99
CA VAL A 114 21.03 -2.39 22.20
C VAL A 114 20.40 -1.95 20.88
N LEU A 115 21.16 -1.30 19.99
CA LEU A 115 20.67 -0.89 18.67
C LEU A 115 20.23 -2.11 17.84
N GLN A 116 20.98 -3.21 17.88
CA GLN A 116 20.61 -4.45 17.21
C GLN A 116 19.29 -5.01 17.75
N LEU A 117 19.10 -5.08 19.08
CA LEU A 117 17.84 -5.53 19.69
C LEU A 117 16.66 -4.64 19.30
N VAL A 118 16.84 -3.32 19.33
CA VAL A 118 15.80 -2.36 18.94
C VAL A 118 15.45 -2.53 17.45
N SER A 119 16.44 -2.72 16.58
CA SER A 119 16.21 -2.97 15.16
C SER A 119 15.41 -4.26 14.92
N ILE A 120 15.78 -5.35 15.61
CA ILE A 120 15.06 -6.63 15.55
C ILE A 120 13.62 -6.46 16.05
N ALA A 121 13.40 -5.74 17.14
CA ALA A 121 12.07 -5.50 17.68
C ALA A 121 11.18 -4.73 16.70
N PHE A 122 11.70 -3.66 16.07
CA PHE A 122 10.98 -2.93 15.04
C PHE A 122 10.67 -3.81 13.82
N TRP A 123 11.64 -4.62 13.38
CA TRP A 123 11.45 -5.52 12.25
C TRP A 123 10.39 -6.60 12.52
N LEU A 124 10.43 -7.25 13.68
CA LEU A 124 9.41 -8.23 14.09
C LEU A 124 8.04 -7.56 14.24
N GLY A 125 7.98 -6.37 14.84
CA GLY A 125 6.76 -5.58 14.95
C GLY A 125 6.17 -5.23 13.58
N ALA A 126 7.01 -4.78 12.65
CA ALA A 126 6.61 -4.51 11.27
C ALA A 126 6.04 -5.75 10.58
N GLY A 127 6.70 -6.91 10.72
CA GLY A 127 6.23 -8.16 10.13
C GLY A 127 4.90 -8.63 10.72
N ALA A 128 4.73 -8.56 12.04
CA ALA A 128 3.48 -8.89 12.70
C ALA A 128 2.34 -7.97 12.26
N LEU A 129 2.59 -6.65 12.21
CA LEU A 129 1.61 -5.65 11.78
C LEU A 129 1.26 -5.79 10.30
N ALA A 130 2.23 -6.01 9.42
CA ALA A 130 1.97 -6.26 8.00
C ALA A 130 1.14 -7.54 7.80
N THR A 131 1.43 -8.60 8.54
CA THR A 131 0.65 -9.85 8.51
C THR A 131 -0.78 -9.63 9.01
N ALA A 132 -0.94 -8.90 10.11
CA ALA A 132 -2.25 -8.55 10.66
C ALA A 132 -3.06 -7.70 9.67
N SER A 133 -2.43 -6.69 9.05
CA SER A 133 -3.05 -5.90 7.98
C SER A 133 -3.52 -6.79 6.83
N ALA A 134 -2.72 -7.81 6.47
CA ALA A 134 -3.03 -8.69 5.36
C ALA A 134 -4.24 -9.53 5.71
N ALA A 135 -4.26 -10.13 6.90
CA ALA A 135 -5.43 -10.87 7.37
C ALA A 135 -6.68 -9.97 7.38
N LEU A 136 -6.57 -8.74 7.92
CA LEU A 136 -7.70 -7.81 8.00
C LEU A 136 -8.23 -7.39 6.62
N ALA A 137 -7.36 -7.14 5.64
CA ALA A 137 -7.75 -6.67 4.30
C ALA A 137 -8.60 -7.69 3.51
N TRP A 138 -8.60 -8.96 3.91
CA TRP A 138 -9.44 -10.02 3.32
C TRP A 138 -10.66 -10.38 4.17
N THR A 139 -10.88 -9.71 5.29
CA THR A 139 -12.03 -9.96 6.17
C THR A 139 -13.05 -8.83 6.07
N ARG A 140 -14.21 -9.02 6.74
CA ARG A 140 -15.19 -7.96 6.99
C ARG A 140 -14.64 -6.76 7.78
N TRP A 141 -13.43 -6.85 8.32
CA TRP A 141 -12.77 -5.78 9.08
C TRP A 141 -11.71 -5.05 8.25
N SER A 142 -11.82 -5.06 6.92
CA SER A 142 -10.90 -4.39 5.99
C SER A 142 -10.66 -2.92 6.29
N ARG A 143 -11.63 -2.22 6.91
CA ARG A 143 -11.47 -0.84 7.41
C ARG A 143 -10.33 -0.65 8.42
N LEU A 144 -9.98 -1.70 9.16
CA LEU A 144 -8.88 -1.69 10.13
C LEU A 144 -7.52 -1.99 9.48
N ALA A 145 -7.49 -2.46 8.23
CA ALA A 145 -6.23 -2.81 7.57
C ALA A 145 -5.36 -1.56 7.32
N ALA A 146 -5.95 -0.44 6.89
CA ALA A 146 -5.21 0.80 6.63
C ALA A 146 -4.45 1.37 7.84
N PRO A 147 -5.05 1.51 9.05
CA PRO A 147 -4.30 1.97 10.22
C PRO A 147 -3.25 0.95 10.69
N VAL A 148 -3.50 -0.35 10.57
CA VAL A 148 -2.52 -1.38 10.91
C VAL A 148 -1.34 -1.38 9.94
N LEU A 149 -1.59 -1.22 8.64
CA LEU A 149 -0.55 -1.03 7.63
C LEU A 149 0.29 0.23 7.91
N THR A 150 -0.36 1.31 8.34
CA THR A 150 0.33 2.54 8.72
C THR A 150 1.30 2.30 9.89
N ALA A 151 0.85 1.59 10.93
CA ALA A 151 1.73 1.21 12.04
C ALA A 151 2.90 0.33 11.56
N ALA A 152 2.65 -0.58 10.61
CA ALA A 152 3.72 -1.40 10.01
C ALA A 152 4.75 -0.53 9.29
N LEU A 153 4.32 0.45 8.48
CA LEU A 153 5.21 1.37 7.76
C LEU A 153 6.05 2.23 8.71
N VAL A 154 5.46 2.70 9.82
CA VAL A 154 6.19 3.42 10.87
C VAL A 154 7.25 2.52 11.51
N ALA A 155 6.91 1.25 11.80
CA ALA A 155 7.87 0.30 12.35
C ALA A 155 9.02 -0.02 11.36
N ILE A 156 8.73 -0.13 10.06
CA ILE A 156 9.75 -0.30 9.01
C ILE A 156 10.68 0.93 8.99
N ALA A 157 10.13 2.14 8.98
CA ALA A 157 10.93 3.36 9.00
C ALA A 157 11.83 3.44 10.25
N GLY A 158 11.29 3.07 11.42
CA GLY A 158 12.06 2.97 12.66
C GLY A 158 13.21 1.96 12.57
N SER A 159 12.95 0.76 12.04
CA SER A 159 14.00 -0.26 11.81
C SER A 159 15.10 0.26 10.89
N VAL A 160 14.74 0.93 9.78
CA VAL A 160 15.70 1.51 8.83
C VAL A 160 16.60 2.57 9.49
N LEU A 161 16.02 3.47 10.30
CA LEU A 161 16.79 4.49 11.02
C LEU A 161 17.77 3.88 12.03
N VAL A 162 17.32 2.87 12.79
CA VAL A 162 18.15 2.18 13.77
C VAL A 162 19.25 1.38 13.07
N ALA A 163 18.95 0.72 11.94
CA ALA A 163 19.94 0.03 11.13
C ALA A 163 21.00 0.98 10.55
N ALA A 164 20.60 2.17 10.10
CA ALA A 164 21.55 3.19 9.63
C ALA A 164 22.50 3.64 10.76
N ALA A 165 21.97 3.89 11.96
CA ALA A 165 22.79 4.22 13.13
C ALA A 165 23.73 3.07 13.53
N LEU A 166 23.26 1.82 13.45
CA LEU A 166 24.07 0.63 13.70
C LEU A 166 25.22 0.52 12.70
N VAL A 167 24.95 0.76 11.42
CA VAL A 167 25.94 0.77 10.34
C VAL A 167 26.99 1.86 10.62
N GLU A 168 26.57 3.10 10.88
CA GLU A 168 27.49 4.20 11.19
C GLU A 168 28.43 3.85 12.36
N ARG A 169 27.87 3.31 13.45
CA ARG A 169 28.64 2.88 14.63
C ARG A 169 29.61 1.74 14.35
N TRP A 170 29.18 0.76 13.55
CA TRP A 170 30.02 -0.36 13.12
C TRP A 170 31.23 0.14 12.32
N PHE A 171 31.02 1.02 11.35
CA PHE A 171 32.08 1.55 10.49
C PHE A 171 33.02 2.50 11.25
N ALA A 172 32.52 3.27 12.22
CA ALA A 172 33.37 4.08 13.09
C ALA A 172 34.38 3.22 13.89
N ALA A 173 34.05 1.97 14.18
CA ALA A 173 34.93 1.01 14.85
C ALA A 173 35.78 0.14 13.88
N ALA A 174 35.41 0.07 12.59
CA ALA A 174 36.09 -0.71 11.55
C ALA A 174 36.60 0.20 10.41
N SER A 175 37.53 1.11 10.72
CA SER A 175 38.01 2.14 9.77
C SER A 175 38.66 1.61 8.49
N GLU A 176 39.00 0.32 8.44
CA GLU A 176 39.60 -0.32 7.25
C GLU A 176 38.58 -0.70 6.17
N THR A 177 37.29 -0.53 6.41
CA THR A 177 36.25 -0.93 5.45
C THR A 177 35.84 0.22 4.50
N PRO A 178 35.54 -0.09 3.22
CA PRO A 178 35.22 0.91 2.20
C PRO A 178 33.94 1.71 2.51
N ALA A 179 33.75 2.81 1.79
CA ALA A 179 32.84 3.93 2.05
C ALA A 179 31.31 3.67 2.03
N TRP A 180 30.86 2.49 2.45
CA TRP A 180 29.46 2.14 2.67
C TRP A 180 28.65 3.13 3.52
N PRO A 181 29.21 3.85 4.51
CA PRO A 181 28.48 4.90 5.23
C PRO A 181 27.91 5.99 4.31
N LEU A 182 28.58 6.29 3.19
CA LEU A 182 28.10 7.27 2.20
C LEU A 182 26.85 6.79 1.45
N LEU A 183 26.60 5.48 1.39
CA LEU A 183 25.43 4.89 0.72
C LEU A 183 24.30 4.56 1.70
N ALA A 184 24.62 4.22 2.95
CA ALA A 184 23.62 3.82 3.95
C ALA A 184 22.65 4.97 4.30
N ALA A 185 23.17 6.18 4.53
CA ALA A 185 22.35 7.34 4.88
C ALA A 185 21.34 7.75 3.77
N PRO A 186 21.73 7.91 2.49
CA PRO A 186 20.78 8.26 1.44
C PRO A 186 19.76 7.14 1.16
N LEU A 187 20.16 5.87 1.25
CA LEU A 187 19.21 4.75 1.13
C LEU A 187 18.20 4.74 2.27
N ALA A 188 18.66 4.94 3.51
CA ALA A 188 17.77 5.05 4.67
C ALA A 188 16.79 6.22 4.53
N ALA A 189 17.27 7.39 4.11
CA ALA A 189 16.42 8.56 3.84
C ALA A 189 15.37 8.27 2.76
N GLY A 190 15.77 7.61 1.66
CA GLY A 190 14.85 7.18 0.61
C GLY A 190 13.76 6.24 1.12
N CYS A 191 14.13 5.21 1.89
CA CYS A 191 13.17 4.28 2.48
C CYS A 191 12.19 4.96 3.45
N VAL A 192 12.70 5.85 4.32
CA VAL A 192 11.87 6.61 5.25
C VAL A 192 10.90 7.53 4.49
N ALA A 193 11.37 8.21 3.45
CA ALA A 193 10.51 9.05 2.61
C ALA A 193 9.40 8.24 1.93
N VAL A 194 9.72 7.07 1.39
CA VAL A 194 8.72 6.15 0.80
C VAL A 194 7.70 5.70 1.85
N CYS A 195 8.14 5.34 3.06
CA CYS A 195 7.23 4.95 4.15
C CYS A 195 6.33 6.11 4.59
N ALA A 196 6.86 7.34 4.66
CA ALA A 196 6.10 8.53 5.01
C ALA A 196 5.06 8.87 3.92
N LEU A 197 5.44 8.80 2.65
CA LEU A 197 4.52 9.01 1.53
C LEU A 197 3.42 7.94 1.49
N ALA A 198 3.77 6.67 1.70
CA ALA A 198 2.81 5.57 1.79
C ALA A 198 1.85 5.75 2.97
N THR A 199 2.36 6.18 4.13
CA THR A 199 1.54 6.50 5.31
C THR A 199 0.56 7.63 5.04
N ALA A 200 1.05 8.76 4.51
CA ALA A 200 0.21 9.92 4.18
C ALA A 200 -0.84 9.58 3.09
N TRP A 201 -0.53 8.63 2.21
CA TRP A 201 -1.46 8.11 1.22
C TRP A 201 -2.52 7.19 1.86
N SER A 202 -2.11 6.27 2.75
CA SER A 202 -3.03 5.38 3.48
C SER A 202 -4.01 6.14 4.38
N TYR A 203 -3.57 7.21 5.04
CA TYR A 203 -4.46 8.06 5.85
C TYR A 203 -5.57 8.70 5.02
N ARG A 204 -5.22 9.36 3.91
CA ARG A 204 -6.19 10.00 3.01
C ARG A 204 -7.22 9.01 2.44
N ARG A 205 -6.87 7.72 2.34
CA ARG A 205 -7.76 6.65 1.89
C ARG A 205 -8.67 6.14 3.00
N ALA A 206 -8.21 6.12 4.25
CA ALA A 206 -9.03 5.70 5.39
C ALA A 206 -10.24 6.63 5.56
N ASP A 207 -10.08 7.94 5.30
CA ASP A 207 -11.18 8.91 5.33
C ASP A 207 -12.29 8.59 4.32
N LEU A 208 -11.95 7.98 3.17
CA LEU A 208 -12.94 7.54 2.19
C LEU A 208 -13.74 6.31 2.64
N LEU A 209 -13.25 5.57 3.63
CA LEU A 209 -13.92 4.37 4.16
C LEU A 209 -14.83 4.69 5.34
N THR A 210 -14.68 5.87 5.97
CA THR A 210 -15.45 6.29 7.14
C THR A 210 -16.60 7.26 6.80
N GLY A 211 -16.56 7.91 5.62
CA GLY A 211 -17.64 8.76 5.08
C GLY A 211 -18.67 7.98 4.26
#